data_AF-A0A7S2KY78-F1
#
_entry.id   AF-A0A7S2KY78-F1
#
_cell.length_a   1.000
_cell.length_b   1.000
_cell.length_c   1.000
_cell.angle_alpha   90.00
_cell.angle_beta   90.00
_cell.angle_gamma   90.00
#
_symmetry.space_group_name_H-M   'P 1'
#
loop_
_entity.id
_entity.type
_entity.pdbx_description
1 polymer ?
#
loop_
_entity_poly.entity_id
_entity_poly.type
_entity_poly.pdbx_seq_one_letter_code
_entity_poly.pdbx_strand_id
1 'polypeptide(L)'
;EAKPAAKAAAKPSPTAAAAGSKAPARADDEEDDEDEDEEDDDECDEIPESFRKPEAQIGRARQSVSAEAYGAYNQKQEFICPEYKKTDTQKERLKNTLSLSWMFSSLDVKDVNTIILAMKEVKMVSEQKVISEGENGDYLFVIESGVLDCLKEIDGKPTVVKQCQVGDVFGELALLYNCPRAATVVAKGDCICWQLDRDTFNHIVKDAAVRRRSKYESFLKNVALIANLDQSERSHVADALVCETFKKGDYIVRQDEPGDKFYILEEGQLYAMKSIDNQSKRVMDYKPGDYFGELALLKNQPRAASVIVQSDEAKVLCMSRVSFTKMLGPLNNLLMRNVSNYK
;
A
#
# COMPACT_ATOMS: atom_id res chain seq x y z
N GLU A 1 16.56 5.97 72.58
CA GLU A 1 17.92 6.45 72.26
C GLU A 1 17.84 7.55 71.22
N ALA A 2 18.71 8.56 71.35
CA ALA A 2 18.62 9.87 70.72
C ALA A 2 19.44 9.98 69.42
N LYS A 3 19.02 10.91 68.54
CA LYS A 3 19.83 11.66 67.52
C LYS A 3 21.12 12.24 68.15
N PRO A 4 22.16 12.73 67.42
CA PRO A 4 22.16 13.52 66.14
C PRO A 4 23.32 13.15 65.14
N ALA A 5 23.37 13.54 63.85
CA ALA A 5 23.55 14.81 63.11
C ALA A 5 24.99 15.43 63.03
N ALA A 6 25.51 15.48 61.79
CA ALA A 6 26.25 16.56 61.07
C ALA A 6 27.70 17.02 61.40
N LYS A 7 28.56 17.04 60.34
CA LYS A 7 29.52 18.10 59.87
C LYS A 7 30.45 17.48 58.79
N ALA A 8 30.60 17.92 57.53
CA ALA A 8 30.87 19.22 56.86
C ALA A 8 32.36 19.65 56.78
N ALA A 9 32.79 20.03 55.55
CA ALA A 9 34.00 20.78 55.11
C ALA A 9 35.34 19.98 54.98
N ALA A 10 36.28 20.24 54.06
CA ALA A 10 36.43 21.08 52.86
C ALA A 10 37.75 20.66 52.15
N LYS A 11 37.94 21.09 50.88
CA LYS A 11 39.11 20.88 49.99
C LYS A 11 40.49 21.21 50.62
N PRO A 12 41.60 20.70 50.03
CA PRO A 12 42.38 21.56 49.12
C PRO A 12 43.02 20.84 47.90
N SER A 13 43.08 21.52 46.76
CA SER A 13 44.14 21.42 45.73
C SER A 13 45.35 22.28 46.18
N PRO A 14 46.62 22.16 45.70
CA PRO A 14 47.01 21.96 44.29
C PRO A 14 48.37 21.22 44.04
N THR A 15 48.83 21.23 42.78
CA THR A 15 50.23 21.35 42.28
C THR A 15 50.84 20.19 41.47
N ALA A 16 50.77 20.38 40.13
CA ALA A 16 51.81 20.38 39.10
C ALA A 16 52.69 19.15 38.70
N ALA A 17 52.87 19.12 37.36
CA ALA A 17 54.02 18.71 36.52
C ALA A 17 53.90 17.37 35.76
N ALA A 18 54.32 17.19 34.50
CA ALA A 18 54.47 17.98 33.27
C ALA A 18 55.21 17.07 32.26
N ALA A 19 54.80 17.05 30.98
CA ALA A 19 55.61 16.73 29.78
C ALA A 19 54.68 16.99 28.56
N GLY A 20 54.86 18.01 27.71
CA GLY A 20 55.92 18.25 26.70
C GLY A 20 55.29 17.96 25.31
N SER A 21 55.35 18.73 24.23
CA SER A 21 56.16 19.86 23.73
C SER A 21 55.49 20.37 22.44
N LYS A 22 55.00 21.61 22.35
CA LYS A 22 55.59 22.84 21.74
C LYS A 22 55.89 22.83 20.22
N ALA A 23 55.19 23.73 19.55
CA ALA A 23 55.43 24.36 18.25
C ALA A 23 56.74 25.18 18.18
N PRO A 24 57.08 25.73 17.00
CA PRO A 24 57.81 26.98 16.89
C PRO A 24 56.95 28.12 16.32
N ALA A 25 57.43 29.34 16.53
CA ALA A 25 56.83 30.64 16.21
C ALA A 25 57.76 31.44 15.29
N ARG A 26 57.23 32.38 14.48
CA ARG A 26 57.53 33.83 14.52
C ARG A 26 56.93 34.62 13.33
N ALA A 27 56.25 35.71 13.72
CA ALA A 27 56.28 37.11 13.26
C ALA A 27 56.52 37.51 11.78
N ASP A 28 55.54 38.30 11.32
CA ASP A 28 55.55 39.53 10.49
C ASP A 28 56.19 39.50 9.09
N ASP A 29 55.34 39.65 8.05
CA ASP A 29 55.47 40.68 7.00
C ASP A 29 54.14 40.80 6.21
N GLU A 30 53.80 42.03 5.86
CA GLU A 30 52.64 42.48 5.08
C GLU A 30 52.74 41.98 3.64
N GLU A 31 51.63 41.50 3.04
CA GLU A 31 51.37 41.59 1.61
C GLU A 31 49.87 41.37 1.35
N ASP A 32 49.27 42.33 0.64
CA ASP A 32 47.92 42.32 0.09
C ASP A 32 47.70 41.08 -0.78
N ASP A 33 46.56 40.40 -0.63
CA ASP A 33 45.93 39.67 -1.72
C ASP A 33 44.41 39.68 -1.51
N GLU A 34 43.74 40.22 -2.52
CA GLU A 34 42.29 40.39 -2.64
C GLU A 34 41.64 39.00 -2.79
N ASP A 35 40.98 38.48 -1.75
CA ASP A 35 40.12 37.31 -1.88
C ASP A 35 38.80 37.75 -2.55
N GLU A 36 38.70 37.47 -3.85
CA GLU A 36 37.49 37.56 -4.67
C GLU A 36 36.40 36.64 -4.09
N ASP A 37 35.42 37.24 -3.41
CA ASP A 37 34.13 36.60 -3.14
C ASP A 37 33.38 36.43 -4.49
N GLU A 38 33.55 35.28 -5.14
CA GLU A 38 32.69 34.86 -6.27
C GLU A 38 31.26 34.64 -5.74
N GLU A 39 30.44 35.70 -5.80
CA GLU A 39 28.98 35.58 -5.78
C GLU A 39 28.55 34.86 -7.06
N ASP A 40 28.30 33.56 -6.98
CA ASP A 40 27.58 32.78 -8.00
C ASP A 40 26.13 33.31 -8.08
N ASP A 41 25.94 34.41 -8.81
CA ASP A 41 24.65 34.85 -9.32
C ASP A 41 24.16 33.81 -10.34
N ASP A 42 23.32 32.87 -9.90
CA ASP A 42 22.52 32.01 -10.78
C ASP A 42 21.54 32.90 -11.60
N GLU A 43 22.06 33.52 -12.66
CA GLU A 43 21.30 34.22 -13.68
C GLU A 43 20.36 33.20 -14.35
N CYS A 44 19.12 33.15 -13.87
CA CYS A 44 18.08 32.31 -14.45
C CYS A 44 17.84 32.78 -15.90
N ASP A 45 18.39 32.06 -16.87
CA ASP A 45 18.15 32.25 -18.30
C ASP A 45 16.67 32.55 -18.58
N GLU A 46 16.38 33.77 -19.06
CA GLU A 46 15.03 34.15 -19.45
C GLU A 46 14.52 33.21 -20.55
N ILE A 47 13.44 32.49 -20.24
CA ILE A 47 12.81 31.54 -21.16
C ILE A 47 12.45 32.27 -22.47
N PRO A 48 12.90 31.81 -23.66
CA PRO A 48 12.62 32.48 -24.93
C PRO A 48 11.13 32.68 -25.16
N GLU A 49 10.72 33.85 -25.68
CA GLU A 49 9.31 34.22 -25.88
C GLU A 49 8.51 33.21 -26.72
N SER A 50 9.17 32.40 -27.55
CA SER A 50 8.56 31.32 -28.34
C SER A 50 8.01 30.17 -27.51
N PHE A 51 8.42 30.02 -26.24
CA PHE A 51 7.88 29.03 -25.30
C PHE A 51 6.78 29.60 -24.40
N ARG A 52 6.53 30.92 -24.42
CA ARG A 52 5.41 31.54 -23.71
C ARG A 52 4.12 31.24 -24.50
N LYS A 53 3.32 30.32 -23.97
CA LYS A 53 1.98 30.06 -24.53
C LYS A 53 1.15 31.35 -24.45
N PRO A 54 0.36 31.69 -25.49
CA PRO A 54 -0.53 32.85 -25.45
C PRO A 54 -1.45 32.76 -24.22
N GLU A 55 -1.53 33.86 -23.46
CA GLU A 55 -2.20 34.00 -22.15
C GLU A 55 -3.71 33.64 -22.17
N ALA A 56 -4.30 33.41 -23.33
CA ALA A 56 -5.72 33.08 -23.51
C ALA A 56 -6.08 31.59 -23.31
N GLN A 57 -5.13 30.72 -22.96
CA GLN A 57 -5.40 29.30 -22.65
C GLN A 57 -4.71 28.83 -21.36
N ILE A 58 -4.68 29.67 -20.32
CA ILE A 58 -4.36 29.22 -18.97
C ILE A 58 -5.58 28.47 -18.42
N GLY A 59 -5.74 27.21 -18.82
CA GLY A 59 -6.57 26.28 -18.07
C GLY A 59 -6.13 26.30 -16.60
N ARG A 60 -7.09 26.28 -15.67
CA ARG A 60 -6.87 26.37 -14.21
C ARG A 60 -5.54 25.73 -13.79
N ALA A 61 -4.66 26.51 -13.15
CA ALA A 61 -3.40 26.03 -12.61
C ALA A 61 -3.67 24.82 -11.70
N ARG A 62 -2.94 23.72 -11.92
CA ARG A 62 -3.04 22.52 -11.09
C ARG A 62 -2.47 22.84 -9.71
N GLN A 63 -3.29 22.76 -8.67
CA GLN A 63 -2.81 22.86 -7.29
C GLN A 63 -2.21 21.53 -6.85
N SER A 64 -1.05 21.59 -6.21
CA SER A 64 -0.43 20.44 -5.56
C SER A 64 -1.23 20.03 -4.33
N VAL A 65 -1.34 18.73 -4.09
CA VAL A 65 -1.94 18.15 -2.89
C VAL A 65 -0.91 17.28 -2.18
N SER A 66 -0.91 17.28 -0.85
CA SER A 66 -0.01 16.47 -0.03
C SER A 66 -0.79 15.82 1.11
N ALA A 67 -0.61 14.52 1.28
CA ALA A 67 -1.12 13.80 2.44
C ALA A 67 -0.18 13.99 3.64
N GLU A 68 -0.69 13.71 4.84
CA GLU A 68 0.16 13.64 6.04
C GLU A 68 1.26 12.58 5.86
N ALA A 69 2.51 12.98 6.05
CA ALA A 69 3.64 12.08 6.02
C ALA A 69 3.77 11.38 7.39
N TYR A 70 3.73 10.05 7.38
CA TYR A 70 4.07 9.22 8.54
C TYR A 70 5.42 8.56 8.29
N GLY A 71 6.33 8.63 9.27
CA GLY A 71 7.73 8.22 9.12
C GLY A 71 8.52 8.41 10.41
N ALA A 72 9.85 8.48 10.33
CA ALA A 72 10.72 8.63 11.50
C ALA A 72 10.38 9.86 12.37
N TYR A 73 9.89 10.93 11.74
CA TYR A 73 9.54 12.21 12.38
C TYR A 73 8.07 12.32 12.82
N ASN A 74 7.19 11.46 12.32
CA ASN A 74 5.75 11.51 12.64
C ASN A 74 5.30 10.08 13.01
N GLN A 75 5.51 9.75 14.28
CA GLN A 75 5.25 8.42 14.82
C GLN A 75 3.76 8.23 15.06
N LYS A 76 3.22 7.13 14.55
CA LYS A 76 1.83 6.74 14.77
C LYS A 76 1.60 6.50 16.25
N GLN A 77 0.69 7.26 16.83
CA GLN A 77 0.19 6.99 18.18
C GLN A 77 -0.52 5.63 18.21
N GLU A 78 -0.65 5.06 19.40
CA GLU A 78 -1.33 3.78 19.60
C GLU A 78 -2.82 3.96 19.25
N PHE A 79 -3.17 3.57 18.04
CA PHE A 79 -4.48 3.80 17.48
C PHE A 79 -5.49 2.82 18.06
N ILE A 80 -6.44 3.35 18.83
CA ILE A 80 -7.58 2.59 19.34
C ILE A 80 -8.70 2.70 18.31
N CYS A 81 -8.96 1.60 17.62
CA CYS A 81 -10.05 1.53 16.65
C CYS A 81 -11.39 1.75 17.37
N PRO A 82 -12.21 2.74 16.96
CA PRO A 82 -13.55 2.91 17.51
C PRO A 82 -14.37 1.65 17.27
N GLU A 83 -15.11 1.17 18.27
CA GLU A 83 -16.01 0.02 18.09
C GLU A 83 -17.46 0.43 18.31
N TYR A 84 -18.25 0.37 17.23
CA TYR A 84 -19.69 0.59 17.30
C TYR A 84 -20.42 -0.75 17.23
N LYS A 85 -21.22 -1.04 18.28
CA LYS A 85 -22.04 -2.27 18.35
C LYS A 85 -23.00 -2.33 17.17
N LYS A 86 -22.92 -3.42 16.40
CA LYS A 86 -23.78 -3.71 15.24
C LYS A 86 -24.42 -5.07 15.37
N THR A 87 -25.65 -5.16 14.88
CA THR A 87 -26.35 -6.44 14.70
C THR A 87 -25.67 -7.27 13.61
N ASP A 88 -25.81 -8.60 13.67
CA ASP A 88 -25.17 -9.48 12.68
C ASP A 88 -25.72 -9.25 11.27
N THR A 89 -27.00 -8.88 11.15
CA THR A 89 -27.62 -8.49 9.87
C THR A 89 -27.06 -7.18 9.31
N GLN A 90 -26.66 -6.22 10.14
CA GLN A 90 -25.95 -5.02 9.69
C GLN A 90 -24.54 -5.36 9.22
N LYS A 91 -23.83 -6.25 9.92
CA LYS A 91 -22.47 -6.67 9.53
C LYS A 91 -22.46 -7.37 8.17
N GLU A 92 -23.41 -8.26 7.91
CA GLU A 92 -23.51 -8.96 6.63
C GLU A 92 -23.81 -8.00 5.48
N ARG A 93 -24.78 -7.08 5.65
CA ARG A 93 -25.07 -6.09 4.63
C ARG A 93 -23.88 -5.18 4.37
N LEU A 94 -23.23 -4.68 5.41
CA LEU A 94 -22.04 -3.84 5.28
C LEU A 94 -20.90 -4.58 4.59
N LYS A 95 -20.68 -5.85 4.90
CA LYS A 95 -19.69 -6.69 4.21
C LYS A 95 -19.98 -6.79 2.71
N ASN A 96 -21.24 -6.98 2.33
CA ASN A 96 -21.64 -7.00 0.93
C ASN A 96 -21.41 -5.63 0.27
N THR A 97 -21.83 -4.53 0.91
CA THR A 97 -21.64 -3.17 0.42
C THR A 97 -20.15 -2.81 0.26
N LEU A 98 -19.30 -3.16 1.22
CA LEU A 98 -17.86 -2.91 1.16
C LEU A 98 -17.19 -3.74 0.05
N SER A 99 -17.64 -4.96 -0.21
CA SER A 99 -17.09 -5.80 -1.29
C SER A 99 -17.32 -5.23 -2.70
N LEU A 100 -18.35 -4.40 -2.88
CA LEU A 100 -18.64 -3.72 -4.14
C LEU A 100 -17.70 -2.54 -4.38
N SER A 101 -17.13 -1.96 -3.31
CA SER A 101 -16.20 -0.86 -3.42
C SER A 101 -14.80 -1.36 -3.79
N TRP A 102 -14.27 -0.84 -4.89
CA TRP A 102 -12.92 -1.13 -5.36
C TRP A 102 -11.86 -0.88 -4.27
N MET A 103 -12.09 0.11 -3.39
CA MET A 103 -11.15 0.52 -2.35
C MET A 103 -11.00 -0.52 -1.24
N PHE A 104 -12.06 -1.26 -0.92
CA PHE A 104 -12.07 -2.26 0.16
C PHE A 104 -11.95 -3.69 -0.35
N SER A 105 -12.11 -3.91 -1.66
CA SER A 105 -12.03 -5.24 -2.29
C SER A 105 -10.69 -5.97 -2.09
N SER A 106 -9.60 -5.22 -1.86
CA SER A 106 -8.25 -5.77 -1.70
C SER A 106 -7.87 -6.06 -0.24
N LEU A 107 -8.73 -5.78 0.73
CA LEU A 107 -8.43 -5.93 2.15
C LEU A 107 -8.65 -7.36 2.65
N ASP A 108 -7.83 -7.75 3.62
CA ASP A 108 -7.96 -9.05 4.27
C ASP A 108 -9.25 -9.11 5.10
N VAL A 109 -9.80 -10.31 5.27
CA VAL A 109 -11.04 -10.52 6.05
C VAL A 109 -10.96 -9.91 7.46
N LYS A 110 -9.78 -9.95 8.08
CA LYS A 110 -9.54 -9.34 9.40
C LYS A 110 -9.68 -7.82 9.34
N ASP A 111 -9.03 -7.17 8.37
CA ASP A 111 -9.07 -5.71 8.21
C ASP A 111 -10.48 -5.23 7.82
N VAL A 112 -11.17 -5.98 6.95
CA VAL A 112 -12.59 -5.72 6.62
C VAL A 112 -13.46 -5.79 7.87
N ASN A 113 -13.27 -6.79 8.73
CA ASN A 113 -14.02 -6.90 9.98
C ASN A 113 -13.74 -5.72 10.92
N THR A 114 -12.49 -5.28 11.03
CA THR A 114 -12.13 -4.10 11.82
C THR A 114 -12.82 -2.84 11.29
N ILE A 115 -12.84 -2.64 9.97
CA ILE A 115 -13.58 -1.52 9.34
C ILE A 115 -15.08 -1.61 9.64
N ILE A 116 -15.67 -2.80 9.49
CA ILE A 116 -17.09 -3.02 9.80
C ILE A 116 -17.39 -2.61 11.24
N LEU A 117 -16.51 -2.91 12.20
CA LEU A 117 -16.71 -2.52 13.60
C LEU A 117 -16.54 -1.01 13.81
N ALA A 118 -15.64 -0.38 13.07
CA ALA A 118 -15.34 1.05 13.16
C ALA A 118 -16.31 1.98 12.45
N MET A 119 -17.08 1.47 11.49
CA MET A 119 -18.05 2.31 10.79
C MET A 119 -19.21 2.74 11.70
N LYS A 120 -19.61 4.00 11.64
CA LYS A 120 -20.77 4.54 12.35
C LYS A 120 -21.95 4.69 11.41
N GLU A 121 -23.15 4.27 11.85
CA GLU A 121 -24.38 4.48 11.07
C GLU A 121 -24.80 5.96 11.15
N VAL A 122 -25.04 6.56 10.00
CA VAL A 122 -25.54 7.92 9.86
C VAL A 122 -26.83 7.87 9.05
N LYS A 123 -27.94 8.27 9.68
CA LYS A 123 -29.25 8.42 9.04
C LYS A 123 -29.41 9.84 8.59
N MET A 124 -29.88 10.01 7.36
CA MET A 124 -30.03 11.31 6.72
C MET A 124 -31.42 11.44 6.16
N VAL A 125 -31.97 12.64 6.27
CA VAL A 125 -33.30 12.97 5.75
C VAL A 125 -33.20 13.59 4.36
N SER A 126 -34.30 13.60 3.62
CA SER A 126 -34.37 14.26 2.32
C SER A 126 -33.86 15.70 2.37
N GLU A 127 -33.13 16.11 1.34
CA GLU A 127 -32.50 17.42 1.16
C GLU A 127 -31.39 17.79 2.16
N GLN A 128 -30.99 16.85 3.03
CA GLN A 128 -29.87 17.06 3.94
C GLN A 128 -28.53 17.04 3.20
N LYS A 129 -27.72 18.09 3.39
CA LYS A 129 -26.33 18.15 2.94
C LYS A 129 -25.45 17.29 3.85
N VAL A 130 -24.73 16.34 3.27
CA VAL A 130 -23.84 15.41 3.98
C VAL A 130 -22.43 15.98 4.09
N ILE A 131 -21.94 16.50 2.97
CA ILE A 131 -20.66 17.19 2.85
C ILE A 131 -20.86 18.41 1.97
N SER A 132 -20.17 19.50 2.26
CA SER A 132 -20.18 20.70 1.42
C SER A 132 -18.85 20.85 0.67
N GLU A 133 -18.94 21.35 -0.56
CA GLU A 133 -17.75 21.70 -1.35
C GLU A 133 -16.90 22.73 -0.60
N GLY A 134 -15.57 22.54 -0.61
CA GLY A 134 -14.60 23.43 0.04
C GLY A 134 -14.35 23.16 1.53
N GLU A 135 -15.14 22.32 2.20
CA GLU A 135 -14.90 21.94 3.59
C GLU A 135 -13.74 20.94 3.72
N ASN A 136 -13.06 20.93 4.86
CA ASN A 136 -12.11 19.86 5.17
C ASN A 136 -12.86 18.56 5.47
N GLY A 137 -12.43 17.48 4.84
CA GLY A 137 -13.11 16.20 4.94
C GLY A 137 -12.39 15.21 5.85
N ASP A 138 -12.93 14.92 7.03
CA ASP A 138 -12.33 13.96 7.98
C ASP A 138 -12.95 12.56 7.94
N TYR A 139 -13.93 12.37 7.06
CA TYR A 139 -14.69 11.13 6.98
C TYR A 139 -14.90 10.68 5.54
N LEU A 140 -15.00 9.37 5.34
CA LEU A 140 -15.59 8.79 4.13
C LEU A 140 -16.97 8.23 4.46
N PHE A 141 -17.79 8.12 3.43
CA PHE A 141 -19.14 7.57 3.54
C PHE A 141 -19.37 6.48 2.51
N VAL A 142 -20.05 5.41 2.93
CA VAL A 142 -20.50 4.32 2.07
C VAL A 142 -22.02 4.26 2.12
N ILE A 143 -22.67 4.24 0.96
CA ILE A 143 -24.13 4.27 0.87
C ILE A 143 -24.69 2.88 1.09
N GLU A 144 -25.46 2.71 2.15
CA GLU A 144 -26.17 1.46 2.48
C GLU A 144 -27.56 1.42 1.86
N SER A 145 -28.27 2.55 1.91
CA SER A 145 -29.64 2.66 1.41
C SER A 145 -29.94 4.10 1.02
N GLY A 146 -30.74 4.26 -0.03
CA GLY A 146 -31.14 5.56 -0.57
C GLY A 146 -30.27 6.02 -1.74
N VAL A 147 -30.50 7.25 -2.17
CA VAL A 147 -29.86 7.87 -3.33
C VAL A 147 -29.40 9.26 -2.95
N LEU A 148 -28.16 9.60 -3.31
CA LEU A 148 -27.59 10.91 -3.05
C LEU A 148 -27.18 11.58 -4.36
N ASP A 149 -27.48 12.87 -4.49
CA ASP A 149 -27.05 13.67 -5.63
C ASP A 149 -25.76 14.40 -5.23
N CYS A 150 -24.70 14.19 -6.03
CA CYS A 150 -23.42 14.89 -5.91
C CYS A 150 -23.48 16.14 -6.80
N LEU A 151 -23.38 17.31 -6.18
CA LEU A 151 -23.46 18.62 -6.82
C LEU A 151 -22.09 19.28 -6.81
N LYS A 152 -21.74 19.92 -7.91
CA LYS A 152 -20.55 20.77 -8.02
C LYS A 152 -20.94 22.14 -8.51
N GLU A 153 -20.29 23.17 -7.98
CA GLU A 153 -20.47 24.52 -8.49
C GLU A 153 -19.71 24.71 -9.80
N ILE A 154 -20.46 24.85 -10.91
CA ILE A 154 -19.93 25.12 -12.24
C ILE A 154 -20.56 26.44 -12.70
N ASP A 155 -19.73 27.43 -13.00
CA ASP A 155 -20.15 28.78 -13.42
C ASP A 155 -21.16 29.46 -12.46
N GLY A 156 -20.96 29.25 -11.14
CA GLY A 156 -21.82 29.81 -10.10
C GLY A 156 -23.18 29.12 -9.94
N LYS A 157 -23.38 27.95 -10.58
CA LYS A 157 -24.62 27.17 -10.48
C LYS A 157 -24.36 25.76 -9.93
N PRO A 158 -25.14 25.30 -8.94
CA PRO A 158 -25.04 23.93 -8.45
C PRO A 158 -25.53 22.98 -9.54
N THR A 159 -24.61 22.20 -10.11
CA THR A 159 -24.88 21.23 -11.16
C THR A 159 -24.70 19.83 -10.61
N VAL A 160 -25.69 18.94 -10.80
CA VAL A 160 -25.56 17.53 -10.40
C VAL A 160 -24.56 16.85 -11.33
N VAL A 161 -23.42 16.44 -10.79
CA VAL A 161 -22.33 15.80 -11.54
C VAL A 161 -22.41 14.27 -11.53
N LYS A 162 -22.95 13.69 -10.45
CA LYS A 162 -23.15 12.25 -10.32
C LYS A 162 -24.33 11.99 -9.38
N GLN A 163 -25.13 10.99 -9.69
CA GLN A 163 -26.07 10.40 -8.74
C GLN A 163 -25.42 9.16 -8.14
N CYS A 164 -25.23 9.16 -6.83
CA CYS A 164 -24.61 8.08 -6.07
C CYS A 164 -25.69 7.10 -5.59
N GLN A 165 -25.46 5.81 -5.81
CA GLN A 165 -26.36 4.72 -5.47
C GLN A 165 -25.81 3.86 -4.34
N VAL A 166 -26.60 2.88 -3.89
CA VAL A 166 -26.18 1.90 -2.89
C VAL A 166 -24.89 1.19 -3.34
N GLY A 167 -23.90 1.13 -2.45
CA GLY A 167 -22.57 0.59 -2.74
C GLY A 167 -21.54 1.63 -3.22
N ASP A 168 -21.97 2.82 -3.65
CA ASP A 168 -21.03 3.89 -3.95
C ASP A 168 -20.36 4.40 -2.67
N VAL A 169 -19.08 4.76 -2.81
CA VAL A 169 -18.28 5.44 -1.78
C VAL A 169 -18.10 6.89 -2.21
N PHE A 170 -18.19 7.81 -1.25
CA PHE A 170 -17.88 9.21 -1.47
C PHE A 170 -17.10 9.81 -0.31
N GLY A 171 -16.35 10.87 -0.60
CA GLY A 171 -15.53 11.57 0.37
C GLY A 171 -14.16 10.93 0.63
N GLU A 172 -13.79 9.92 -0.14
CA GLU A 172 -12.51 9.22 -0.07
C GLU A 172 -11.31 10.11 -0.47
N LEU A 173 -11.51 11.03 -1.42
CA LEU A 173 -10.44 11.90 -1.92
C LEU A 173 -9.85 12.79 -0.83
N ALA A 174 -10.70 13.29 0.08
CA ALA A 174 -10.26 14.12 1.19
C ALA A 174 -9.32 13.35 2.12
N LEU A 175 -9.58 12.05 2.34
CA LEU A 175 -8.76 11.18 3.18
C LEU A 175 -7.45 10.75 2.50
N LEU A 176 -7.48 10.62 1.18
CA LEU A 176 -6.29 10.24 0.40
C LEU A 176 -5.29 11.39 0.29
N TYR A 177 -5.76 12.60 -0.02
CA TYR A 177 -4.91 13.72 -0.43
C TYR A 177 -4.92 14.92 0.53
N ASN A 178 -5.60 14.80 1.67
CA ASN A 178 -5.81 15.91 2.60
C ASN A 178 -6.29 17.20 1.91
N CYS A 179 -7.18 17.05 0.93
CA CYS A 179 -7.73 18.16 0.17
C CYS A 179 -9.14 18.52 0.65
N PRO A 180 -9.58 19.77 0.42
CA PRO A 180 -10.97 20.16 0.63
C PRO A 180 -11.93 19.29 -0.20
N ARG A 181 -13.16 19.15 0.27
CA ARG A 181 -14.22 18.44 -0.45
C ARG A 181 -14.40 19.04 -1.85
N ALA A 182 -14.29 18.19 -2.87
CA ALA A 182 -14.37 18.62 -4.27
C ALA A 182 -15.80 18.86 -4.79
N ALA A 183 -16.82 18.47 -4.01
CA ALA A 183 -18.23 18.56 -4.36
C ALA A 183 -19.10 18.51 -3.10
N THR A 184 -20.32 19.02 -3.20
CA THR A 184 -21.37 18.93 -2.19
C THR A 184 -22.20 17.67 -2.44
N VAL A 185 -22.58 16.93 -1.40
CA VAL A 185 -23.45 15.74 -1.54
C VAL A 185 -24.73 15.94 -0.75
N VAL A 186 -25.88 15.72 -1.39
CA VAL A 186 -27.21 15.93 -0.81
C VAL A 186 -28.03 14.67 -0.92
N ALA A 187 -28.73 14.31 0.15
CA ALA A 187 -29.65 13.17 0.15
C ALA A 187 -30.94 13.48 -0.63
N LYS A 188 -31.33 12.59 -1.56
CA LYS A 188 -32.55 12.72 -2.38
C LYS A 188 -33.74 11.94 -1.78
N GLY A 189 -33.78 11.85 -0.46
CA GLY A 189 -34.72 11.04 0.31
C GLY A 189 -34.08 10.54 1.59
N ASP A 190 -34.80 9.70 2.34
CA ASP A 190 -34.26 9.07 3.54
C ASP A 190 -33.14 8.09 3.15
N CYS A 191 -31.92 8.41 3.59
CA CYS A 191 -30.72 7.67 3.26
C CYS A 191 -30.02 7.17 4.53
N ILE A 192 -29.37 6.01 4.40
CA ILE A 192 -28.50 5.47 5.43
C ILE A 192 -27.11 5.33 4.85
N CYS A 193 -26.14 5.93 5.53
CA CYS A 193 -24.73 5.84 5.16
C CYS A 193 -23.90 5.34 6.33
N TRP A 194 -22.79 4.67 6.01
CA TRP A 194 -21.77 4.29 6.97
C TRP A 194 -20.61 5.27 6.89
N GLN A 195 -20.32 5.91 8.00
CA GLN A 195 -19.23 6.87 8.16
C GLN A 195 -17.99 6.17 8.71
N LEU A 196 -16.82 6.40 8.11
CA LEU A 196 -15.52 5.98 8.65
C LEU A 196 -14.61 7.20 8.76
N ASP A 197 -13.92 7.34 9.89
CA ASP A 197 -12.97 8.42 10.15
C ASP A 197 -11.63 8.25 9.43
N ARG A 198 -10.95 9.38 9.21
CA ARG A 198 -9.64 9.49 8.57
C ARG A 198 -8.58 8.61 9.22
N ASP A 199 -8.53 8.61 10.55
CA ASP A 199 -7.50 7.89 11.29
C ASP A 199 -7.67 6.39 11.12
N THR A 200 -8.89 5.88 11.29
CA THR A 200 -9.22 4.48 11.00
C THR A 200 -8.92 4.12 9.56
N PHE A 201 -9.29 4.98 8.60
CA PHE A 201 -9.00 4.73 7.19
C PHE A 201 -7.49 4.66 6.91
N ASN A 202 -6.71 5.60 7.42
CA ASN A 202 -5.25 5.61 7.26
C ASN A 202 -4.62 4.39 7.94
N HIS A 203 -5.02 4.08 9.17
CA HIS A 203 -4.47 2.96 9.94
C HIS A 203 -4.86 1.60 9.42
N ILE A 204 -6.05 1.43 8.84
CA ILE A 204 -6.44 0.13 8.31
C ILE A 204 -6.10 0.03 6.84
N VAL A 205 -6.55 0.97 6.00
CA VAL A 205 -6.43 0.84 4.55
C VAL A 205 -5.00 1.15 4.08
N LYS A 206 -4.38 2.25 4.55
CA LYS A 206 -2.98 2.53 4.15
C LYS A 206 -2.01 1.54 4.79
N ASP A 207 -2.21 1.16 6.06
CA ASP A 207 -1.27 0.23 6.72
C ASP A 207 -1.51 -1.22 6.34
N ALA A 208 -2.73 -1.63 5.97
CA ALA A 208 -2.93 -2.94 5.37
C ALA A 208 -2.14 -3.07 4.06
N ALA A 209 -2.11 -2.03 3.22
CA ALA A 209 -1.30 -2.05 2.01
C ALA A 209 0.20 -2.18 2.33
N VAL A 210 0.71 -1.41 3.31
CA VAL A 210 2.10 -1.51 3.76
C VAL A 210 2.41 -2.87 4.39
N ARG A 211 1.57 -3.37 5.31
CA ARG A 211 1.74 -4.68 5.95
C ARG A 211 1.68 -5.81 4.94
N ARG A 212 0.77 -5.75 3.97
CA ARG A 212 0.69 -6.71 2.86
C ARG A 212 1.98 -6.70 2.06
N ARG A 213 2.48 -5.51 1.71
CA ARG A 213 3.74 -5.36 0.99
C ARG A 213 4.90 -5.96 1.79
N SER A 214 5.04 -5.63 3.07
CA SER A 214 6.08 -6.20 3.95
C SER A 214 5.95 -7.71 4.14
N LYS A 215 4.73 -8.24 4.24
CA LYS A 215 4.46 -9.68 4.32
C LYS A 215 4.94 -10.38 3.05
N TYR A 216 4.52 -9.88 1.89
CA TYR A 216 4.91 -10.45 0.60
C TYR A 216 6.40 -10.30 0.35
N GLU A 217 7.00 -9.17 0.67
CA GLU A 217 8.45 -9.00 0.52
C GLU A 217 9.24 -9.99 1.40
N SER A 218 8.84 -10.16 2.66
CA SER A 218 9.46 -11.12 3.57
C SER A 218 9.28 -12.55 3.10
N PHE A 219 8.10 -12.87 2.55
CA PHE A 219 7.81 -14.18 1.98
C PHE A 219 8.61 -14.45 0.69
N LEU A 220 8.64 -13.49 -0.23
CA LEU A 220 9.36 -13.56 -1.51
C LEU A 220 10.87 -13.67 -1.32
N LYS A 221 11.42 -13.13 -0.22
CA LYS A 221 12.82 -13.33 0.16
C LYS A 221 13.16 -14.81 0.42
N ASN A 222 12.19 -15.60 0.88
CA ASN A 222 12.37 -17.03 1.14
C ASN A 222 12.13 -17.89 -0.12
N VAL A 223 11.53 -17.33 -1.17
CA VAL A 223 11.31 -18.04 -2.43
C VAL A 223 12.63 -18.10 -3.20
N ALA A 224 13.20 -19.30 -3.34
CA ALA A 224 14.53 -19.50 -3.95
C ALA A 224 14.70 -18.87 -5.33
N LEU A 225 13.61 -18.79 -6.11
CA LEU A 225 13.59 -18.15 -7.42
C LEU A 225 13.78 -16.63 -7.35
N ILE A 226 13.23 -15.99 -6.32
CA ILE A 226 13.07 -14.53 -6.20
C ILE A 226 14.06 -13.94 -5.19
N ALA A 227 14.71 -14.78 -4.38
CA ALA A 227 15.71 -14.40 -3.39
C ALA A 227 16.89 -13.58 -3.95
N ASN A 228 17.22 -13.77 -5.24
CA ASN A 228 18.33 -13.07 -5.91
C ASN A 228 17.94 -11.73 -6.54
N LEU A 229 16.65 -11.38 -6.58
CA LEU A 229 16.22 -10.06 -7.06
C LEU A 229 16.64 -8.99 -6.05
N ASP A 230 16.89 -7.77 -6.52
CA ASP A 230 17.14 -6.65 -5.62
C ASP A 230 15.85 -6.21 -4.88
N GLN A 231 15.99 -5.26 -3.95
CA GLN A 231 14.85 -4.77 -3.18
C GLN A 231 13.76 -4.15 -4.06
N SER A 232 14.15 -3.40 -5.09
CA SER A 232 13.23 -2.67 -5.96
C SER A 232 12.45 -3.63 -6.85
N GLU A 233 13.15 -4.58 -7.47
CA GLU A 233 12.60 -5.66 -8.30
C GLU A 233 11.64 -6.54 -7.49
N ARG A 234 12.02 -6.96 -6.28
CA ARG A 234 11.09 -7.71 -5.39
C ARG A 234 9.84 -6.91 -5.07
N SER A 235 9.99 -5.61 -4.85
CA SER A 235 8.87 -4.69 -4.59
C SER A 235 7.90 -4.64 -5.77
N HIS A 236 8.42 -4.53 -7.01
CA HIS A 236 7.60 -4.56 -8.23
C HIS A 236 6.92 -5.92 -8.45
N VAL A 237 7.60 -7.03 -8.13
CA VAL A 237 6.99 -8.37 -8.19
C VAL A 237 5.87 -8.50 -7.17
N ALA A 238 6.07 -8.04 -5.94
CA ALA A 238 5.06 -8.08 -4.88
C ALA A 238 3.78 -7.33 -5.30
N ASP A 239 3.91 -6.21 -6.00
CA ASP A 239 2.78 -5.43 -6.51
C ASP A 239 2.01 -6.11 -7.64
N ALA A 240 2.67 -6.98 -8.40
CA ALA A 240 2.06 -7.69 -9.53
C ALA A 240 1.37 -9.00 -9.12
N LEU A 241 1.55 -9.47 -7.88
CA LEU A 241 0.99 -10.70 -7.37
C LEU A 241 -0.46 -10.51 -6.90
N VAL A 242 -1.31 -11.48 -7.25
CA VAL A 242 -2.71 -11.55 -6.80
C VAL A 242 -2.87 -12.80 -5.95
N CYS A 243 -3.50 -12.69 -4.80
CA CYS A 243 -3.79 -13.84 -3.94
C CYS A 243 -5.08 -14.53 -4.40
N GLU A 244 -4.99 -15.84 -4.66
CA GLU A 244 -6.13 -16.71 -4.93
C GLU A 244 -6.18 -17.82 -3.86
N THR A 245 -7.38 -18.14 -3.37
CA THR A 245 -7.60 -19.13 -2.31
C THR A 245 -8.42 -20.30 -2.84
N PHE A 246 -7.98 -21.52 -2.53
CA PHE A 246 -8.55 -22.77 -3.01
C PHE A 246 -8.87 -23.70 -1.84
N LYS A 247 -9.87 -24.57 -2.02
CA LYS A 247 -10.26 -25.57 -1.03
C LYS A 247 -9.66 -26.93 -1.35
N LYS A 248 -9.66 -27.82 -0.37
CA LYS A 248 -9.24 -29.21 -0.54
C LYS A 248 -9.86 -29.88 -1.75
N GLY A 249 -9.02 -30.49 -2.58
CA GLY A 249 -9.44 -31.20 -3.79
C GLY A 249 -9.66 -30.31 -5.01
N ASP A 250 -9.59 -28.98 -4.87
CA ASP A 250 -9.64 -28.08 -6.03
C ASP A 250 -8.41 -28.23 -6.91
N TYR A 251 -8.62 -28.10 -8.23
CA TYR A 251 -7.56 -28.08 -9.23
C TYR A 251 -7.16 -26.63 -9.48
N ILE A 252 -5.90 -26.29 -9.20
CA ILE A 252 -5.37 -24.94 -9.48
C ILE A 252 -4.95 -24.84 -10.95
N VAL A 253 -4.38 -25.91 -11.49
CA VAL A 253 -4.13 -26.09 -12.92
C VAL A 253 -4.44 -27.52 -13.30
N ARG A 254 -4.89 -27.74 -14.54
CA ARG A 254 -5.10 -29.08 -15.09
C ARG A 254 -4.07 -29.35 -16.17
N GLN A 255 -3.64 -30.60 -16.26
CA GLN A 255 -2.76 -31.06 -17.32
C GLN A 255 -3.40 -30.81 -18.69
N ASP A 256 -2.56 -30.54 -19.69
CA ASP A 256 -2.93 -30.31 -21.10
C ASP A 256 -3.77 -29.05 -21.37
N GLU A 257 -4.11 -28.29 -20.34
CA GLU A 257 -4.72 -26.97 -20.50
C GLU A 257 -3.65 -25.91 -20.86
N PRO A 258 -4.01 -24.88 -21.64
CA PRO A 258 -3.11 -23.75 -21.88
C PRO A 258 -2.81 -23.03 -20.56
N GLY A 259 -1.53 -22.71 -20.34
CA GLY A 259 -1.08 -22.00 -19.15
C GLY A 259 -0.69 -20.55 -19.42
N ASP A 260 -1.39 -19.61 -18.80
CA ASP A 260 -1.16 -18.17 -18.90
C ASP A 260 -0.76 -17.50 -17.58
N LYS A 261 -0.85 -18.24 -16.47
CA LYS A 261 -0.46 -17.77 -15.13
C LYS A 261 0.74 -18.53 -14.54
N PHE A 262 1.51 -17.84 -13.71
CA PHE A 262 2.52 -18.41 -12.82
C PHE A 262 2.00 -18.37 -11.38
N TYR A 263 2.38 -19.35 -10.55
CA TYR A 263 1.89 -19.49 -9.18
C TYR A 263 3.03 -19.73 -8.18
N ILE A 264 2.89 -19.17 -6.98
CA ILE A 264 3.73 -19.41 -5.81
C ILE A 264 2.81 -19.85 -4.66
N LEU A 265 3.13 -20.95 -3.99
CA LEU A 265 2.35 -21.43 -2.85
C LEU A 265 2.68 -20.61 -1.59
N GLU A 266 1.72 -19.86 -1.07
CA GLU A 266 1.89 -19.04 0.14
C GLU A 266 1.58 -19.83 1.41
N GLU A 267 0.43 -20.52 1.45
CA GLU A 267 -0.05 -21.28 2.60
C GLU A 267 -0.72 -22.57 2.11
N GLY A 268 -0.54 -23.68 2.85
CA GLY A 268 -1.15 -24.98 2.54
C GLY A 268 -0.18 -26.00 1.94
N GLN A 269 -0.74 -27.09 1.42
CA GLN A 269 0.01 -28.18 0.78
C GLN A 269 -0.66 -28.54 -0.54
N LEU A 270 0.14 -28.64 -1.59
CA LEU A 270 -0.33 -29.05 -2.93
C LEU A 270 0.46 -30.26 -3.40
N TYR A 271 -0.09 -30.98 -4.37
CA TYR A 271 0.62 -32.04 -5.08
C TYR A 271 0.34 -31.98 -6.58
N ALA A 272 1.33 -32.32 -7.39
CA ALA A 272 1.19 -32.50 -8.82
C ALA A 272 0.88 -33.95 -9.16
N MET A 273 -0.09 -34.13 -10.06
CA MET A 273 -0.47 -35.40 -10.63
C MET A 273 -0.33 -35.33 -12.16
N LYS A 274 0.41 -36.28 -12.72
CA LYS A 274 0.63 -36.40 -14.16
C LYS A 274 -0.01 -37.71 -14.65
N SER A 275 -0.85 -37.60 -15.66
CA SER A 275 -1.42 -38.72 -16.39
C SER A 275 -0.43 -39.14 -17.47
N ILE A 276 0.10 -40.36 -17.35
CA ILE A 276 0.95 -41.02 -18.36
C ILE A 276 0.28 -42.37 -18.63
N ASP A 277 -0.02 -42.67 -19.89
CA ASP A 277 -0.61 -43.95 -20.32
C ASP A 277 -1.89 -44.36 -19.56
N ASN A 278 -2.82 -43.40 -19.38
CA ASN A 278 -4.07 -43.57 -18.61
C ASN A 278 -3.89 -43.90 -17.11
N GLN A 279 -2.68 -43.77 -16.57
CA GLN A 279 -2.41 -43.88 -15.14
C GLN A 279 -2.03 -42.52 -14.56
N SER A 280 -2.78 -42.11 -13.54
CA SER A 280 -2.49 -40.89 -12.78
C SER A 280 -1.43 -41.18 -11.72
N LYS A 281 -0.25 -40.56 -11.85
CA LYS A 281 0.85 -40.70 -10.90
C LYS A 281 1.13 -39.36 -10.21
N ARG A 282 1.31 -39.38 -8.89
CA ARG A 282 1.80 -38.24 -8.11
C ARG A 282 3.28 -38.03 -8.43
N VAL A 283 3.62 -36.86 -8.94
CA VAL A 283 4.97 -36.55 -9.45
C VAL A 283 5.73 -35.56 -8.58
N MET A 284 5.04 -34.71 -7.81
CA MET A 284 5.68 -33.70 -6.99
C MET A 284 4.78 -33.26 -5.84
N ASP A 285 5.39 -32.82 -4.74
CA ASP A 285 4.74 -32.22 -3.59
C ASP A 285 5.25 -30.80 -3.41
N TYR A 286 4.34 -29.87 -3.13
CA TYR A 286 4.65 -28.47 -2.94
C TYR A 286 4.39 -28.03 -1.50
N LYS A 287 5.32 -27.25 -0.97
CA LYS A 287 5.29 -26.60 0.34
C LYS A 287 5.30 -25.08 0.18
N PRO A 288 4.91 -24.33 1.22
CA PRO A 288 4.99 -22.88 1.20
C PRO A 288 6.37 -22.37 0.76
N GLY A 289 6.39 -21.48 -0.24
CA GLY A 289 7.60 -20.97 -0.89
C GLY A 289 7.94 -21.66 -2.22
N ASP A 290 7.38 -22.83 -2.50
CA ASP A 290 7.53 -23.49 -3.80
C ASP A 290 6.66 -22.80 -4.86
N TYR A 291 7.07 -22.93 -6.12
CA TYR A 291 6.40 -22.33 -7.27
C TYR A 291 6.10 -23.36 -8.36
N PHE A 292 5.15 -23.02 -9.24
CA PHE A 292 4.82 -23.86 -10.38
C PHE A 292 4.16 -23.06 -11.52
N GLY A 293 4.09 -23.68 -12.69
CA GLY A 293 3.44 -23.12 -13.87
C GLY A 293 4.34 -22.25 -14.75
N GLU A 294 5.61 -22.09 -14.38
CA GLU A 294 6.66 -21.45 -15.14
C GLU A 294 6.91 -22.13 -16.50
N LEU A 295 6.76 -23.46 -16.57
CA LEU A 295 7.02 -24.23 -17.78
C LEU A 295 6.13 -23.80 -18.95
N ALA A 296 4.85 -23.57 -18.69
CA ALA A 296 3.90 -23.14 -19.70
C ALA A 296 4.24 -21.73 -20.23
N LEU A 297 4.79 -20.88 -19.35
CA LEU A 297 5.21 -19.53 -19.72
C LEU A 297 6.49 -19.53 -20.55
N LEU A 298 7.49 -20.33 -20.15
CA LEU A 298 8.82 -20.36 -20.77
C LEU A 298 8.86 -21.14 -22.08
N LYS A 299 8.21 -22.30 -22.15
CA LYS A 299 8.24 -23.18 -23.33
C LYS A 299 7.07 -22.98 -24.27
N ASN A 300 6.10 -22.15 -23.89
CA ASN A 300 4.84 -21.98 -24.60
C ASN A 300 4.14 -23.32 -24.88
N GLN A 301 4.14 -24.20 -23.86
CA GLN A 301 3.53 -25.53 -23.90
C GLN A 301 2.33 -25.60 -22.94
N PRO A 302 1.38 -26.53 -23.16
CA PRO A 302 0.33 -26.81 -22.19
C PRO A 302 0.88 -27.21 -20.81
N ARG A 303 0.03 -27.15 -19.79
CA ARG A 303 0.39 -27.55 -18.42
C ARG A 303 0.84 -29.02 -18.39
N ALA A 304 2.03 -29.26 -17.86
CA ALA A 304 2.64 -30.59 -17.89
C ALA A 304 2.03 -31.59 -16.89
N ALA A 305 1.35 -31.09 -15.86
CA ALA A 305 0.70 -31.86 -14.81
C ALA A 305 -0.45 -31.05 -14.20
N SER A 306 -1.39 -31.74 -13.56
CA SER A 306 -2.45 -31.11 -12.76
C SER A 306 -1.93 -30.83 -11.35
N VAL A 307 -2.25 -29.69 -10.76
CA VAL A 307 -1.88 -29.37 -9.36
C VAL A 307 -3.15 -29.26 -8.53
N ILE A 308 -3.20 -30.02 -7.42
CA ILE A 308 -4.39 -30.22 -6.60
C ILE A 308 -4.08 -29.85 -5.15
N VAL A 309 -5.06 -29.27 -4.47
CA VAL A 309 -4.96 -28.93 -3.04
C VAL A 309 -5.10 -30.17 -2.15
N GLN A 310 -4.11 -30.40 -1.28
CA GLN A 310 -4.13 -31.48 -0.30
C GLN A 310 -4.66 -31.05 1.07
N SER A 311 -4.29 -29.85 1.51
CA SER A 311 -4.75 -29.25 2.77
C SER A 311 -6.22 -28.85 2.71
N ASP A 312 -6.83 -28.48 3.83
CA ASP A 312 -8.24 -28.04 3.87
C ASP A 312 -8.45 -26.75 3.05
N GLU A 313 -7.47 -25.86 3.11
CA GLU A 313 -7.38 -24.62 2.34
C GLU A 313 -5.93 -24.41 1.86
N ALA A 314 -5.75 -23.80 0.70
CA ALA A 314 -4.45 -23.34 0.21
C ALA A 314 -4.57 -21.95 -0.40
N LYS A 315 -3.57 -21.11 -0.13
CA LYS A 315 -3.43 -19.77 -0.74
C LYS A 315 -2.26 -19.76 -1.67
N VAL A 316 -2.48 -19.27 -2.88
CA VAL A 316 -1.45 -19.13 -3.90
C VAL A 316 -1.40 -17.69 -4.38
N LEU A 317 -0.19 -17.20 -4.61
CA LEU A 317 0.05 -15.92 -5.26
C LEU A 317 0.24 -16.18 -6.75
N CYS A 318 -0.57 -15.54 -7.58
CA CYS A 318 -0.54 -15.72 -9.03
C CYS A 318 -0.13 -14.41 -9.75
N MET A 319 0.47 -14.56 -10.93
CA MET A 319 0.71 -13.45 -11.86
C MET A 319 0.46 -13.88 -13.31
N SER A 320 0.02 -12.94 -14.14
CA SER A 320 -0.21 -13.18 -15.57
C SER A 320 1.11 -13.35 -16.33
N ARG A 321 1.06 -13.97 -17.52
CA ARG A 321 2.20 -14.08 -18.46
C ARG A 321 2.83 -12.72 -18.77
N VAL A 322 2.01 -11.69 -18.96
CA VAL A 322 2.50 -10.34 -19.30
C VAL A 322 3.29 -9.77 -18.12
N SER A 323 2.76 -9.90 -16.90
CA SER A 323 3.44 -9.48 -15.68
C SER A 323 4.72 -10.29 -15.46
N PHE A 324 4.66 -11.61 -15.65
CA PHE A 324 5.80 -12.51 -15.50
C PHE A 324 6.95 -12.14 -16.44
N THR A 325 6.69 -11.94 -17.73
CA THR A 325 7.75 -11.60 -18.69
C THR A 325 8.37 -10.23 -18.39
N LYS A 326 7.55 -9.25 -17.97
CA LYS A 326 8.04 -7.90 -17.63
C LYS A 326 8.87 -7.89 -16.36
N MET A 327 8.44 -8.63 -15.33
CA MET A 327 9.05 -8.57 -13.99
C MET A 327 10.16 -9.62 -13.78
N LEU A 328 10.01 -10.82 -14.35
CA LEU A 328 10.91 -11.96 -14.15
C LEU A 328 11.68 -12.35 -15.42
N GLY A 329 11.57 -11.57 -16.50
CA GLY A 329 12.35 -11.75 -17.73
C GLY A 329 13.86 -11.94 -17.48
N PRO A 330 14.51 -11.17 -16.58
CA PRO A 330 15.91 -11.37 -16.22
C PRO A 330 16.21 -12.74 -15.58
N LEU A 331 15.22 -13.36 -14.92
CA LEU A 331 15.36 -14.66 -14.24
C LEU A 331 15.10 -15.86 -15.14
N ASN A 332 14.79 -15.65 -16.42
CA ASN A 332 14.54 -16.74 -17.37
C ASN A 332 15.66 -17.80 -17.39
N ASN A 333 16.91 -17.38 -17.21
CA ASN A 333 18.06 -18.29 -17.15
C ASN A 333 18.06 -19.18 -15.89
N LEU A 334 17.67 -18.66 -14.73
CA LEU A 334 17.55 -19.44 -13.50
C LEU A 334 16.37 -20.42 -13.56
N LEU A 335 15.26 -19.94 -14.12
CA LEU A 335 14.08 -20.78 -14.35
C LEU A 335 14.42 -21.96 -15.27
N MET A 336 15.07 -21.70 -16.41
CA MET A 336 15.48 -22.73 -17.38
C MET A 336 16.44 -23.77 -16.78
N ARG A 337 17.29 -23.40 -15.81
CA ARG A 337 18.14 -24.36 -15.10
C ARG A 337 17.32 -25.34 -14.28
N ASN A 338 16.34 -24.83 -13.52
CA ASN A 338 15.46 -25.65 -12.69
C ASN A 338 14.50 -26.52 -13.52
N VAL A 339 14.19 -26.15 -14.77
CA VAL A 339 13.42 -26.99 -15.71
C VAL A 339 14.06 -28.37 -15.90
N SER A 340 15.38 -28.49 -15.80
CA SER A 340 16.10 -29.77 -15.94
C SER A 340 15.80 -30.76 -14.82
N ASN A 341 15.31 -30.27 -13.67
CA ASN A 341 14.98 -31.08 -12.50
C ASN A 341 13.60 -31.76 -12.62
N TYR A 342 12.78 -31.38 -13.61
CA TYR A 342 11.43 -31.92 -13.82
C TYR A 342 11.38 -33.11 -14.82
N LYS A 343 12.50 -33.83 -14.98
CA LYS A 343 12.60 -34.97 -15.90
C LYS A 343 11.96 -36.24 -15.34
#